data_AF-A0AA97NXH7-F1
#
_entry.id   AF-A0AA97NXH7-F1
#
_cell.length_a   1.000
_cell.length_b   1.000
_cell.length_c   1.000
_cell.angle_alpha   90.00
_cell.angle_beta   90.00
_cell.angle_gamma   90.00
#
_symmetry.space_group_name_H-M   'P 1'
#
loop_
_entity.id
_entity.type
_entity.pdbx_description
1 polymer ?
#
loop_
_entity_poly.entity_id
_entity_poly.type
_entity_poly.pdbx_seq_one_letter_code
_entity_poly.pdbx_strand_id
1 'polypeptide(L)'
;MATPNRIHIAPENTGLLKVSQNADAAKTVTELLQKDLETTDQETSPKKIVHHLLSLYGTSAGPSSLKKAWEGNTSYQRPVQPTHASATPAQLADWATAKQYLCKEQYYPDFLAFFQREIETSSVADVLNRYVFNEGDERADDMLIRLFSGFVHPLIQLMYGIEWNQPVIVAEGLAQACVHRDDLRAFMLGAEKLSREQQKQGGDDDKMGSILSLYEAIPRDEKISSAAREEDANKMRDGVLSRAGDEMAALAARVRVRPEELHERTVEMFNAAVYVAASAAVARPVKHAKFDFFLIHHVNVSPILLSINAASWIPTAAKVRLLEWKIRIDLVQYAARAVPPLSLERIAAYQPKPKDDRFNTAAAAGSSSNVGDLVSRLHDLDDDGHAIKLVRAAAICQQVSEPLEDKLGDRLPLRGKEIWNKVHHLIVDAAEGPGPRWVRTTGLESAWKDVPDAPKL
;
A
#
# COMPACT_ATOMS: atom_id res chain seq x y z
N MET A 1 21.73 17.39 1.21
CA MET A 1 21.67 15.92 1.15
C MET A 1 20.78 15.43 2.27
N ALA A 2 20.03 14.36 2.04
CA ALA A 2 19.19 13.75 3.06
C ALA A 2 20.07 12.95 4.03
N THR A 3 19.70 12.93 5.31
CA THR A 3 20.38 12.16 6.37
C THR A 3 19.31 11.51 7.26
N PRO A 4 19.71 10.66 8.23
CA PRO A 4 18.79 10.13 9.24
C PRO A 4 18.08 11.20 10.07
N ASN A 5 18.52 12.46 10.02
CA ASN A 5 17.93 13.57 10.80
C ASN A 5 17.52 14.77 9.93
N ARG A 6 17.59 14.64 8.60
CA ARG A 6 17.35 15.76 7.68
C ARG A 6 16.66 15.30 6.40
N ILE A 7 15.54 15.92 6.09
CA ILE A 7 14.84 15.75 4.81
C ILE A 7 15.54 16.57 3.73
N HIS A 8 15.62 15.99 2.53
CA HIS A 8 16.02 16.73 1.33
C HIS A 8 15.45 16.09 0.07
N ILE A 9 14.44 16.72 -0.52
CA ILE A 9 13.85 16.32 -1.79
C ILE A 9 14.45 17.18 -2.91
N ALA A 10 15.12 16.53 -3.86
CA ALA A 10 15.69 17.18 -5.02
C ALA A 10 14.66 17.22 -6.18
N PRO A 11 14.65 18.28 -7.03
CA PRO A 11 13.75 18.40 -8.17
C PRO A 11 13.73 17.19 -9.11
N GLU A 12 14.87 16.49 -9.20
CA GLU A 12 15.08 15.35 -10.09
C GLU A 12 14.52 14.04 -9.53
N ASN A 13 14.23 13.96 -8.23
CA ASN A 13 13.68 12.76 -7.60
C ASN A 13 12.17 12.88 -7.37
N THR A 14 11.39 12.59 -8.41
CA THR A 14 9.92 12.58 -8.36
C THR A 14 9.31 11.19 -8.15
N GLY A 15 10.13 10.24 -7.70
CA GLY A 15 9.71 8.86 -7.48
C GLY A 15 9.47 8.07 -8.78
N LEU A 16 8.68 7.01 -8.67
CA LEU A 16 8.48 5.98 -9.69
C LEU A 16 7.71 6.47 -10.92
N LEU A 17 6.85 7.49 -10.79
CA LEU A 17 6.16 8.07 -11.94
C LEU A 17 7.08 8.91 -12.84
N LYS A 18 8.24 9.35 -12.33
CA LYS A 18 9.24 10.12 -13.09
C LYS A 18 8.67 11.34 -13.81
N VAL A 19 7.72 12.03 -13.17
CA VAL A 19 7.15 13.27 -13.68
C VAL A 19 8.13 14.43 -13.55
N SER A 20 7.93 15.51 -14.30
CA SER A 20 8.72 16.73 -14.16
C SER A 20 8.31 17.53 -12.92
N GLN A 21 9.28 18.01 -12.16
CA GLN A 21 9.06 18.97 -11.07
C GLN A 21 10.05 20.14 -11.08
N ASN A 22 9.70 21.20 -10.36
CA ASN A 22 10.50 22.41 -10.27
C ASN A 22 11.15 22.61 -8.88
N ALA A 23 12.13 23.50 -8.82
CA ALA A 23 12.89 23.80 -7.62
C ALA A 23 12.04 24.35 -6.47
N ASP A 24 11.01 25.15 -6.79
CA ASP A 24 10.16 25.79 -5.78
C ASP A 24 9.29 24.77 -5.03
N ALA A 25 8.74 23.80 -5.76
CA ALA A 25 7.97 22.73 -5.17
C ALA A 25 8.86 21.73 -4.41
N ALA A 26 10.03 21.39 -4.94
CA ALA A 26 11.03 20.56 -4.24
C ALA A 26 11.49 21.20 -2.91
N LYS A 27 11.72 22.52 -2.93
CA LYS A 27 12.02 23.31 -1.72
C LYS A 27 10.84 23.28 -0.76
N THR A 28 9.63 23.54 -1.25
CA THR A 28 8.41 23.58 -0.42
C THR A 28 8.17 22.23 0.26
N VAL A 29 8.20 21.12 -0.48
CA VAL A 29 7.99 19.79 0.12
C VAL A 29 9.08 19.43 1.12
N THR A 30 10.34 19.81 0.85
CA THR A 30 11.46 19.63 1.79
C THR A 30 11.22 20.37 3.10
N GLU A 31 10.84 21.65 3.02
CA GLU A 31 10.59 22.49 4.20
C GLU A 31 9.40 21.99 5.03
N LEU A 32 8.32 21.58 4.38
CA LEU A 32 7.13 21.06 5.06
C LEU A 32 7.42 19.72 5.76
N LEU A 33 8.11 18.80 5.09
CA LEU A 33 8.48 17.51 5.68
C LEU A 33 9.54 17.65 6.79
N GLN A 34 10.50 18.58 6.65
CA GLN A 34 11.46 18.88 7.72
C GLN A 34 10.75 19.45 8.95
N LYS A 35 9.79 20.35 8.74
CA LYS A 35 8.95 20.88 9.82
C LYS A 35 8.17 19.77 10.51
N ASP A 36 7.62 18.84 9.74
CA ASP A 36 6.92 17.67 10.30
C ASP A 36 7.79 16.86 11.24
N LEU A 37 8.99 16.51 10.79
CA LEU A 37 9.96 15.77 11.59
C LEU A 37 10.29 16.48 12.92
N GLU A 38 10.32 17.81 12.92
CA GLU A 38 10.68 18.62 14.09
C GLU A 38 9.52 18.90 15.04
N THR A 39 8.28 18.94 14.53
CA THR A 39 7.12 19.40 15.31
C THR A 39 6.07 18.34 15.58
N THR A 40 6.05 17.27 14.79
CA THR A 40 4.99 16.26 14.79
C THR A 40 5.52 14.88 15.20
N ASP A 41 4.84 14.23 16.13
CA ASP A 41 5.01 12.80 16.39
C ASP A 41 4.25 11.98 15.33
N GLN A 42 4.93 11.01 14.70
CA GLN A 42 4.36 10.06 13.74
C GLN A 42 3.74 8.83 14.42
N GLU A 43 3.43 8.94 15.71
CA GLU A 43 2.58 8.01 16.45
C GLU A 43 1.44 7.48 15.57
N THR A 44 0.95 6.27 15.85
CA THR A 44 -0.08 5.46 15.14
C THR A 44 -1.37 6.16 14.70
N SER A 45 -1.48 7.48 14.89
CA SER A 45 -2.35 8.38 14.17
C SER A 45 -2.43 7.99 12.68
N PRO A 46 -3.65 7.86 12.13
CA PRO A 46 -3.87 7.42 10.75
C PRO A 46 -3.37 8.39 9.66
N LYS A 47 -2.52 9.39 9.97
CA LYS A 47 -2.43 10.61 9.18
C LYS A 47 -1.00 10.91 8.75
N LYS A 48 -0.86 10.86 7.43
CA LYS A 48 0.31 10.40 6.70
C LYS A 48 0.84 11.55 5.86
N ILE A 49 1.24 12.63 6.51
CA ILE A 49 1.56 13.85 5.76
C ILE A 49 2.75 13.62 4.83
N VAL A 50 3.71 12.78 5.22
CA VAL A 50 4.76 12.24 4.33
C VAL A 50 4.15 11.59 3.09
N HIS A 51 3.23 10.63 3.27
CA HIS A 51 2.63 9.92 2.14
C HIS A 51 1.81 10.86 1.24
N HIS A 52 1.13 11.84 1.82
CA HIS A 52 0.31 12.80 1.09
C HIS A 52 1.18 13.76 0.28
N LEU A 53 2.14 14.43 0.93
CA LEU A 53 3.02 15.41 0.30
C LEU A 53 3.91 14.78 -0.77
N LEU A 54 4.50 13.61 -0.54
CA LEU A 54 5.32 12.94 -1.54
C LEU A 54 4.48 12.39 -2.70
N SER A 55 3.23 11.99 -2.46
CA SER A 55 2.31 11.65 -3.57
C SER A 55 2.01 12.86 -4.43
N LEU A 56 1.62 13.99 -3.81
CA LEU A 56 1.34 15.23 -4.51
C LEU A 56 2.55 15.70 -5.31
N TYR A 57 3.72 15.72 -4.68
CA TYR A 57 4.97 16.08 -5.34
C TYR A 57 5.30 15.12 -6.50
N GLY A 58 5.17 13.81 -6.28
CA GLY A 58 5.35 12.77 -7.29
C GLY A 58 4.26 12.73 -8.39
N THR A 59 3.26 13.60 -8.32
CA THR A 59 2.23 13.81 -9.34
C THR A 59 2.23 15.24 -9.89
N SER A 60 3.33 15.98 -9.72
CA SER A 60 3.52 17.34 -10.23
C SER A 60 2.68 18.43 -9.56
N ALA A 61 2.18 18.21 -8.33
CA ALA A 61 1.51 19.25 -7.57
C ALA A 61 2.47 20.40 -7.25
N GLY A 62 1.98 21.64 -7.39
CA GLY A 62 2.78 22.83 -7.13
C GLY A 62 2.87 23.20 -5.63
N PRO A 63 3.66 24.23 -5.29
CA PRO A 63 3.83 24.69 -3.91
C PRO A 63 2.52 25.03 -3.18
N SER A 64 1.52 25.56 -3.90
CA SER A 64 0.22 25.94 -3.32
C SER A 64 -0.54 24.72 -2.81
N SER A 65 -0.64 23.65 -3.61
CA SER A 65 -1.33 22.42 -3.24
C SER A 65 -0.60 21.70 -2.12
N LEU A 66 0.74 21.67 -2.13
CA LEU A 66 1.55 21.12 -1.03
C LEU A 66 1.30 21.84 0.29
N LYS A 67 1.29 23.18 0.29
CA LYS A 67 0.99 23.97 1.49
C LYS A 67 -0.44 23.78 1.97
N LYS A 68 -1.41 23.76 1.05
CA LYS A 68 -2.82 23.50 1.37
C LYS A 68 -3.00 22.12 2.03
N ALA A 69 -2.36 21.10 1.48
CA ALA A 69 -2.39 19.74 2.04
C ALA A 69 -1.77 19.71 3.45
N TRP A 70 -0.64 20.38 3.66
CA TRP A 70 -0.03 20.55 4.98
C TRP A 70 -0.99 21.21 5.98
N GLU A 71 -1.52 22.38 5.64
CA GLU A 71 -2.41 23.16 6.50
C GLU A 71 -3.66 22.37 6.90
N GLY A 72 -4.30 21.68 5.94
CA GLY A 72 -5.45 20.80 6.20
C GLY A 72 -5.15 19.63 7.13
N ASN A 73 -3.87 19.29 7.34
CA ASN A 73 -3.44 18.23 8.24
C ASN A 73 -2.98 18.71 9.62
N THR A 74 -2.82 20.01 9.85
CA THR A 74 -2.23 20.54 11.10
C THR A 74 -3.08 20.33 12.36
N SER A 75 -4.42 20.32 12.25
CA SER A 75 -5.34 20.38 13.40
C SER A 75 -5.34 19.16 14.31
N TYR A 76 -4.66 18.08 13.91
CA TYR A 76 -4.66 16.79 14.61
C TYR A 76 -3.27 16.14 14.68
N GLN A 77 -2.23 16.88 14.29
CA GLN A 77 -0.84 16.48 14.51
C GLN A 77 -0.54 16.51 16.02
N ARG A 78 0.14 15.48 16.53
CA ARG A 78 0.57 15.42 17.93
C ARG A 78 1.99 15.98 18.04
N PRO A 79 2.34 16.67 19.13
CA PRO A 79 3.69 17.16 19.31
C PRO A 79 4.69 16.01 19.53
N VAL A 80 5.92 16.16 19.02
CA VAL A 80 7.03 15.24 19.27
C VAL A 80 7.16 14.96 20.77
N GLN A 81 7.21 13.68 21.15
CA GLN A 81 7.46 13.25 22.51
C GLN A 81 8.96 13.02 22.76
N PRO A 82 9.46 13.32 23.98
CA PRO A 82 10.85 13.00 24.32
C PRO A 82 11.07 11.49 24.40
N THR A 83 12.32 11.07 24.22
CA THR A 83 12.72 9.67 24.48
C THR A 83 12.70 9.35 25.97
N HIS A 84 12.53 8.07 26.27
CA HIS A 84 12.47 7.51 27.61
C HIS A 84 13.84 7.00 28.04
N ALA A 85 14.26 7.33 29.26
CA ALA A 85 15.51 6.80 29.84
C ALA A 85 15.51 5.26 29.99
N SER A 86 14.33 4.64 30.00
CA SER A 86 14.17 3.18 30.10
C SER A 86 14.41 2.42 28.80
N ALA A 87 14.32 3.08 27.63
CA ALA A 87 14.43 2.45 26.31
C ALA A 87 15.65 2.99 25.55
N THR A 88 16.84 2.78 26.11
CA THR A 88 18.09 3.27 25.49
C THR A 88 18.40 2.53 24.17
N PRO A 89 19.16 3.15 23.24
CA PRO A 89 19.57 2.49 22.00
C PRO A 89 20.27 1.14 22.22
N ALA A 90 21.02 0.97 23.32
CA ALA A 90 21.66 -0.30 23.65
C ALA A 90 20.65 -1.39 24.03
N GLN A 91 19.59 -1.04 24.76
CA GLN A 91 18.50 -1.96 25.10
C GLN A 91 17.64 -2.31 23.89
N LEU A 92 17.46 -1.36 22.96
CA LEU A 92 16.71 -1.60 21.71
C LEU A 92 17.52 -2.40 20.68
N ALA A 93 18.85 -2.36 20.74
CA ALA A 93 19.73 -3.20 19.92
C ALA A 93 19.67 -4.70 20.32
N ASP A 94 19.44 -5.00 21.60
CA ASP A 94 19.18 -6.36 22.07
C ASP A 94 17.70 -6.71 21.89
N TRP A 95 17.38 -7.52 20.88
CA TRP A 95 16.00 -7.80 20.51
C TRP A 95 15.18 -8.48 21.62
N ALA A 96 15.83 -9.28 22.48
CA ALA A 96 15.17 -9.92 23.61
C ALA A 96 14.64 -8.87 24.60
N THR A 97 15.41 -7.81 24.82
CA THR A 97 15.01 -6.65 25.64
C THR A 97 14.04 -5.73 24.89
N ALA A 98 14.28 -5.47 23.61
CA ALA A 98 13.45 -4.60 22.76
C ALA A 98 11.97 -5.02 22.76
N LYS A 99 11.69 -6.34 22.81
CA LYS A 99 10.34 -6.90 22.89
C LYS A 99 9.47 -6.34 24.02
N GLN A 100 10.07 -5.88 25.11
CA GLN A 100 9.33 -5.26 26.23
C GLN A 100 8.73 -3.90 25.86
N TYR A 101 9.25 -3.24 24.81
CA TYR A 101 8.84 -1.93 24.32
C TYR A 101 7.98 -2.01 23.04
N LEU A 102 8.00 -3.16 22.35
CA LEU A 102 7.18 -3.39 21.16
C LEU A 102 5.68 -3.28 21.46
N CYS A 103 4.91 -2.91 20.43
CA CYS A 103 3.45 -2.76 20.52
C CYS A 103 2.96 -1.66 21.50
N LYS A 104 3.83 -0.72 21.85
CA LYS A 104 3.51 0.37 22.79
C LYS A 104 3.82 1.71 22.13
N GLU A 105 2.77 2.42 21.75
CA GLU A 105 2.81 3.67 20.97
C GLU A 105 3.73 4.71 21.58
N GLN A 106 3.73 4.82 22.92
CA GLN A 106 4.59 5.74 23.68
C GLN A 106 6.09 5.57 23.43
N TYR A 107 6.58 4.42 22.94
CA TYR A 107 8.00 4.18 22.67
C TYR A 107 8.39 4.44 21.20
N TYR A 108 7.48 4.99 20.38
CA TYR A 108 7.81 5.44 19.03
C TYR A 108 9.05 6.36 18.96
N PRO A 109 9.17 7.44 19.77
CA PRO A 109 10.36 8.31 19.71
C PRO A 109 11.66 7.58 20.03
N ASP A 110 11.62 6.58 20.92
CA ASP A 110 12.77 5.76 21.28
C ASP A 110 13.24 4.89 20.11
N PHE A 111 12.30 4.23 19.42
CA PHE A 111 12.61 3.44 18.23
C PHE A 111 13.06 4.32 17.05
N LEU A 112 12.48 5.51 16.88
CA LEU A 112 12.92 6.47 15.87
C LEU A 112 14.38 6.87 16.10
N ALA A 113 14.70 7.34 17.31
CA ALA A 113 16.07 7.73 17.67
C ALA A 113 17.06 6.55 17.52
N PHE A 114 16.63 5.34 17.86
CA PHE A 114 17.42 4.12 17.65
C PHE A 114 17.72 3.86 16.17
N PHE A 115 16.71 3.82 15.30
CA PHE A 115 16.93 3.55 13.87
C PHE A 115 17.66 4.69 13.17
N GLN A 116 17.45 5.94 13.56
CA GLN A 116 18.24 7.07 13.06
C GLN A 116 19.73 6.85 13.36
N ARG A 117 20.07 6.42 14.58
CA ARG A 117 21.46 6.11 14.96
C ARG A 117 22.02 4.89 14.23
N GLU A 118 21.25 3.81 14.10
CA GLU A 118 21.68 2.62 13.36
C GLU A 118 22.01 2.97 11.91
N ILE A 119 21.17 3.77 11.25
CA ILE A 119 21.41 4.20 9.86
C ILE A 119 22.61 5.16 9.78
N GLU A 120 22.75 6.11 10.71
CA GLU A 120 23.88 7.05 10.75
C GLU A 120 25.23 6.34 10.90
N THR A 121 25.28 5.28 11.71
CA THR A 121 26.51 4.51 11.98
C THR A 121 26.79 3.43 10.95
N SER A 122 25.84 3.12 10.07
CA SER A 122 25.98 2.11 9.02
C SER A 122 25.41 2.62 7.70
N SER A 123 24.26 2.11 7.28
CA SER A 123 23.54 2.55 6.09
C SER A 123 22.10 2.07 6.12
N VAL A 124 21.24 2.67 5.29
CA VAL A 124 19.87 2.16 5.06
C VAL A 124 19.89 0.70 4.61
N ALA A 125 20.84 0.33 3.75
CA ALA A 125 20.95 -1.02 3.21
C ALA A 125 21.30 -2.04 4.30
N ASP A 126 22.25 -1.74 5.18
CA ASP A 126 22.66 -2.63 6.26
C ASP A 126 21.55 -2.80 7.29
N VAL A 127 20.87 -1.69 7.65
CA VAL A 127 19.75 -1.72 8.60
C VAL A 127 18.59 -2.55 8.04
N LEU A 128 18.16 -2.33 6.80
CA LEU A 128 17.06 -3.10 6.23
C LEU A 128 17.43 -4.58 6.03
N ASN A 129 18.66 -4.88 5.62
CA ASN A 129 19.12 -6.27 5.56
C ASN A 129 19.11 -6.92 6.94
N ARG A 130 19.57 -6.23 7.99
CA ARG A 130 19.63 -6.76 9.36
C ARG A 130 18.27 -6.92 10.02
N TYR A 131 17.41 -5.90 9.93
CA TYR A 131 16.17 -5.81 10.70
C TYR A 131 14.94 -6.25 9.91
N VAL A 132 15.01 -6.47 8.59
CA VAL A 132 13.82 -6.82 7.78
C VAL A 132 14.07 -8.02 6.87
N PHE A 133 15.21 -8.05 6.17
CA PHE A 133 15.45 -9.05 5.11
C PHE A 133 16.28 -10.27 5.55
N ASN A 134 16.78 -10.30 6.79
CA ASN A 134 17.56 -11.41 7.34
C ASN A 134 16.66 -12.59 7.75
N GLU A 135 16.16 -13.34 6.77
CA GLU A 135 15.30 -14.50 7.00
C GLU A 135 15.92 -15.49 8.00
N GLY A 136 15.10 -15.96 8.95
CA GLY A 136 15.53 -16.89 10.01
C GLY A 136 16.05 -16.20 11.27
N ASP A 137 16.25 -14.88 11.24
CA ASP A 137 16.44 -14.04 12.42
C ASP A 137 15.06 -13.65 12.99
N GLU A 138 14.82 -13.99 14.25
CA GLU A 138 13.56 -13.69 14.95
C GLU A 138 13.20 -12.20 14.89
N ARG A 139 14.21 -11.32 14.96
CA ARG A 139 14.02 -9.88 14.84
C ARG A 139 13.50 -9.47 13.48
N ALA A 140 14.05 -10.05 12.42
CA ALA A 140 13.65 -9.73 11.05
C ALA A 140 12.22 -10.16 10.78
N ASP A 141 11.83 -11.34 11.28
CA ASP A 141 10.46 -11.83 11.18
C ASP A 141 9.49 -10.95 11.98
N ASP A 142 9.84 -10.56 13.22
CA ASP A 142 9.04 -9.65 14.04
C ASP A 142 8.77 -8.32 13.33
N MET A 143 9.83 -7.72 12.76
CA MET A 143 9.74 -6.47 12.02
C MET A 143 8.93 -6.61 10.74
N LEU A 144 9.13 -7.69 9.98
CA LEU A 144 8.41 -7.91 8.73
C LEU A 144 6.90 -8.07 8.98
N ILE A 145 6.49 -8.82 10.02
CA ILE A 145 5.08 -8.95 10.43
C ILE A 145 4.49 -7.58 10.76
N ARG A 146 5.23 -6.76 11.51
CA ARG A 146 4.79 -5.44 11.94
C ARG A 146 4.74 -4.43 10.81
N LEU A 147 5.60 -4.56 9.80
CA LEU A 147 5.52 -3.76 8.57
C LEU A 147 4.18 -3.97 7.84
N PHE A 148 3.68 -5.21 7.81
CA PHE A 148 2.37 -5.54 7.23
C PHE A 148 1.17 -5.24 8.14
N SER A 149 1.41 -4.81 9.38
CA SER A 149 0.35 -4.51 10.36
C SER A 149 -0.14 -3.07 10.22
N GLY A 150 -1.18 -2.70 10.98
CA GLY A 150 -1.67 -1.32 11.01
C GLY A 150 -2.17 -0.79 9.66
N PHE A 151 -2.89 -1.60 8.88
CA PHE A 151 -3.28 -1.28 7.49
C PHE A 151 -2.09 -0.98 6.58
N VAL A 152 -0.99 -1.70 6.79
CA VAL A 152 0.28 -1.58 6.05
C VAL A 152 0.90 -0.18 6.08
N HIS A 153 0.52 0.69 7.02
CA HIS A 153 1.11 2.03 7.15
C HIS A 153 2.62 2.03 7.34
N PRO A 154 3.20 1.17 8.19
CA PRO A 154 4.66 1.15 8.36
C PRO A 154 5.37 0.79 7.05
N LEU A 155 4.81 -0.13 6.28
CA LEU A 155 5.32 -0.48 4.96
C LEU A 155 5.12 0.65 3.93
N ILE A 156 4.01 1.39 3.98
CA ILE A 156 3.81 2.58 3.13
C ILE A 156 4.83 3.68 3.50
N GLN A 157 5.11 3.91 4.79
CA GLN A 157 6.11 4.90 5.22
C GLN A 157 7.49 4.47 4.71
N LEU A 158 7.87 3.20 4.92
CA LEU A 158 9.10 2.63 4.40
C LEU A 158 9.20 2.76 2.87
N MET A 159 8.10 2.55 2.14
CA MET A 159 8.04 2.73 0.69
C MET A 159 8.46 4.14 0.27
N TYR A 160 7.89 5.17 0.90
CA TYR A 160 8.24 6.56 0.58
C TYR A 160 9.70 6.86 0.93
N GLY A 161 10.22 6.30 2.01
CA GLY A 161 11.63 6.47 2.40
C GLY A 161 12.60 5.85 1.40
N ILE A 162 12.33 4.63 0.92
CA ILE A 162 13.16 3.97 -0.09
C ILE A 162 13.02 4.68 -1.44
N GLU A 163 11.80 4.97 -1.87
CA GLU A 163 11.51 5.55 -3.17
C GLU A 163 12.13 6.95 -3.34
N TRP A 164 12.00 7.82 -2.32
CA TRP A 164 12.60 9.16 -2.35
C TRP A 164 14.03 9.22 -1.79
N ASN A 165 14.62 8.08 -1.46
CA ASN A 165 15.95 7.99 -0.86
C ASN A 165 16.12 8.91 0.37
N GLN A 166 15.18 8.82 1.32
CA GLN A 166 15.13 9.61 2.55
C GLN A 166 15.41 8.71 3.77
N PRO A 167 16.64 8.71 4.33
CA PRO A 167 17.00 7.82 5.42
C PRO A 167 16.16 8.02 6.69
N VAL A 168 15.76 9.26 7.00
CA VAL A 168 14.88 9.54 8.14
C VAL A 168 13.49 8.92 7.97
N ILE A 169 12.91 8.94 6.76
CA ILE A 169 11.60 8.34 6.50
C ILE A 169 11.67 6.80 6.60
N VAL A 170 12.82 6.20 6.24
CA VAL A 170 13.07 4.78 6.50
C VAL A 170 13.07 4.50 8.00
N ALA A 171 13.74 5.33 8.81
CA ALA A 171 13.73 5.20 10.27
C ALA A 171 12.32 5.33 10.86
N GLU A 172 11.52 6.30 10.38
CA GLU A 172 10.11 6.46 10.78
C GLU A 172 9.29 5.21 10.47
N GLY A 173 9.44 4.62 9.28
CA GLY A 173 8.71 3.39 8.91
C GLY A 173 9.07 2.20 9.80
N LEU A 174 10.35 2.05 10.16
CA LEU A 174 10.81 0.99 11.08
C LEU A 174 10.33 1.24 12.52
N ALA A 175 10.42 2.47 13.00
CA ALA A 175 9.91 2.85 14.32
C ALA A 175 8.40 2.64 14.42
N GLN A 176 7.67 3.00 13.36
CA GLN A 176 6.24 2.79 13.26
C GLN A 176 5.91 1.29 13.31
N ALA A 177 6.69 0.43 12.65
CA ALA A 177 6.51 -1.02 12.75
C ALA A 177 6.64 -1.49 14.22
N CYS A 178 7.68 -1.07 14.94
CA CYS A 178 7.92 -1.51 16.32
C CYS A 178 6.73 -1.27 17.27
N VAL A 179 5.96 -0.20 17.07
CA VAL A 179 4.81 0.14 17.93
C VAL A 179 3.47 -0.48 17.49
N HIS A 180 3.40 -1.13 16.32
CA HIS A 180 2.21 -1.84 15.87
C HIS A 180 2.14 -3.26 16.41
N ARG A 181 0.93 -3.80 16.61
CA ARG A 181 0.68 -5.21 16.98
C ARG A 181 1.22 -6.18 15.93
N ASP A 182 1.45 -7.43 16.34
CA ASP A 182 1.83 -8.54 15.48
C ASP A 182 0.67 -9.54 15.25
N ASP A 183 -0.57 -9.03 15.19
CA ASP A 183 -1.81 -9.83 15.03
C ASP A 183 -1.78 -10.77 13.81
N LEU A 184 -0.92 -10.51 12.82
CA LEU A 184 -0.75 -11.29 11.60
C LEU A 184 0.25 -12.45 11.73
N ARG A 185 0.99 -12.57 12.85
CA ARG A 185 2.11 -13.53 13.01
C ARG A 185 1.71 -14.96 12.67
N ALA A 186 0.64 -15.45 13.32
CA ALA A 186 0.21 -16.84 13.18
C ALA A 186 -0.16 -17.17 11.72
N PHE A 187 -0.84 -16.24 11.04
CA PHE A 187 -1.22 -16.40 9.65
C PHE A 187 -0.03 -16.33 8.69
N MET A 188 0.81 -15.28 8.79
CA MET A 188 1.89 -15.05 7.81
C MET A 188 2.98 -16.13 7.90
N LEU A 189 3.47 -16.41 9.11
CA LEU A 189 4.47 -17.46 9.32
C LEU A 189 3.87 -18.85 9.12
N GLY A 190 2.61 -19.06 9.52
CA GLY A 190 1.91 -20.34 9.34
C GLY A 190 1.74 -20.70 7.86
N ALA A 191 1.23 -19.77 7.05
CA ALA A 191 1.06 -19.97 5.61
C ALA A 191 2.41 -20.14 4.89
N GLU A 192 3.44 -19.38 5.27
CA GLU A 192 4.79 -19.55 4.74
C GLU A 192 5.36 -20.93 5.06
N LYS A 193 5.26 -21.38 6.33
CA LYS A 193 5.71 -22.69 6.76
C LYS A 193 4.98 -23.81 6.01
N LEU A 194 3.66 -23.73 5.91
CA LEU A 194 2.83 -24.70 5.19
C LEU A 194 3.20 -24.75 3.70
N SER A 195 3.44 -23.60 3.07
CA SER A 195 3.90 -23.53 1.69
C SER A 195 5.22 -24.28 1.48
N ARG A 196 6.20 -24.11 2.39
CA ARG A 196 7.49 -24.82 2.34
C ARG A 196 7.35 -26.32 2.57
N GLU A 197 6.46 -26.74 3.47
CA GLU A 197 6.18 -28.16 3.71
C GLU A 197 5.56 -28.83 2.48
N GLN A 198 4.60 -28.17 1.84
CA GLN A 198 4.03 -28.63 0.58
C GLN A 198 5.08 -28.72 -0.54
N GLN A 199 6.15 -27.90 -0.50
CA GLN A 199 7.21 -27.92 -1.51
C GLN A 199 8.09 -29.15 -1.38
N LYS A 200 8.31 -29.57 -0.15
CA LYS A 200 9.08 -30.78 0.12
C LYS A 200 8.32 -32.04 -0.30
N GLN A 201 6.99 -31.95 -0.39
CA GLN A 201 6.10 -33.06 -0.71
C GLN A 201 5.73 -33.13 -2.20
N GLY A 202 5.41 -31.99 -2.82
CA GLY A 202 5.16 -31.85 -4.26
C GLY A 202 6.43 -31.35 -4.94
N GLY A 203 6.93 -32.08 -5.94
CA GLY A 203 8.18 -31.74 -6.63
C GLY A 203 8.22 -30.32 -7.22
N ASP A 204 9.42 -29.87 -7.62
CA ASP A 204 9.69 -28.50 -8.08
C ASP A 204 8.93 -28.04 -9.35
N ASP A 205 8.19 -28.93 -10.00
CA ASP A 205 7.42 -28.66 -11.23
C ASP A 205 6.04 -28.03 -10.98
N ASP A 206 5.54 -27.97 -9.73
CA ASP A 206 4.23 -27.39 -9.42
C ASP A 206 4.30 -25.84 -9.40
N LYS A 207 4.01 -25.22 -10.55
CA LYS A 207 3.95 -23.77 -10.70
C LYS A 207 2.64 -23.22 -10.15
N MET A 208 2.73 -22.15 -9.37
CA MET A 208 1.55 -21.38 -8.94
C MET A 208 0.72 -20.93 -10.16
N GLY A 209 -0.60 -21.06 -10.09
CA GLY A 209 -1.54 -20.48 -11.05
C GLY A 209 -1.47 -18.95 -11.11
N SER A 210 -2.46 -18.30 -11.74
CA SER A 210 -2.54 -16.84 -11.68
C SER A 210 -2.86 -16.37 -10.26
N ILE A 211 -2.41 -15.19 -9.88
CA ILE A 211 -2.77 -14.55 -8.60
C ILE A 211 -4.30 -14.35 -8.55
N LEU A 212 -4.92 -14.01 -9.67
CA LEU A 212 -6.38 -13.89 -9.76
C LEU A 212 -7.10 -15.21 -9.44
N SER A 213 -6.56 -16.37 -9.84
CA SER A 213 -7.15 -17.67 -9.50
C SER A 213 -7.17 -17.95 -7.99
N LEU A 214 -6.28 -17.33 -7.21
CA LEU A 214 -6.28 -17.41 -5.75
C LEU A 214 -7.41 -16.56 -5.17
N TYR A 215 -7.64 -15.36 -5.70
CA TYR A 215 -8.79 -14.53 -5.33
C TYR A 215 -10.12 -15.22 -5.66
N GLU A 216 -10.23 -15.85 -6.83
CA GLU A 216 -11.42 -16.57 -7.26
C GLU A 216 -11.70 -17.84 -6.46
N ALA A 217 -10.69 -18.41 -5.79
CA ALA A 217 -10.87 -19.55 -4.90
C ALA A 217 -11.52 -19.15 -3.56
N ILE A 218 -11.33 -17.91 -3.10
CA ILE A 218 -11.87 -17.40 -1.83
C ILE A 218 -13.41 -17.49 -1.75
N PRO A 219 -14.19 -16.97 -2.72
CA PRO A 219 -15.65 -17.07 -2.67
C PRO A 219 -16.20 -18.49 -2.87
N ARG A 220 -15.35 -19.45 -3.29
CA ARG A 220 -15.73 -20.87 -3.47
C ARG A 220 -15.60 -21.68 -2.18
N ASP A 221 -14.88 -21.14 -1.19
CA ASP A 221 -14.79 -21.72 0.14
C ASP A 221 -15.83 -21.05 1.06
N GLU A 222 -16.86 -21.80 1.45
CA GLU A 222 -17.97 -21.28 2.28
C GLU A 222 -17.47 -20.77 3.64
N LYS A 223 -16.46 -21.42 4.21
CA LYS A 223 -15.94 -21.05 5.53
C LYS A 223 -15.18 -19.74 5.44
N ILE A 224 -14.34 -19.54 4.42
CA ILE A 224 -13.64 -18.27 4.21
C ILE A 224 -14.62 -17.15 3.82
N SER A 225 -15.49 -17.39 2.83
CA SER A 225 -16.37 -16.36 2.26
C SER A 225 -17.41 -15.82 3.24
N SER A 226 -17.90 -16.66 4.17
CA SER A 226 -18.84 -16.25 5.23
C SER A 226 -18.17 -15.79 6.53
N ALA A 227 -16.83 -15.82 6.60
CA ALA A 227 -16.13 -15.55 7.84
C ALA A 227 -16.17 -14.09 8.27
N ALA A 228 -16.19 -13.12 7.35
CA ALA A 228 -16.28 -11.70 7.70
C ALA A 228 -17.74 -11.28 7.95
N ARG A 229 -18.05 -10.75 9.14
CA ARG A 229 -19.41 -10.41 9.56
C ARG A 229 -19.53 -8.95 9.98
N GLU A 230 -20.74 -8.40 9.99
CA GLU A 230 -20.99 -6.98 10.26
C GLU A 230 -20.55 -6.55 11.67
N GLU A 231 -20.71 -7.42 12.66
CA GLU A 231 -20.42 -7.17 14.07
C GLU A 231 -18.93 -7.17 14.43
N ASP A 232 -18.04 -7.71 13.57
CA ASP A 232 -16.61 -7.77 13.90
C ASP A 232 -15.99 -6.38 13.99
N ALA A 233 -15.29 -6.07 15.07
CA ALA A 233 -14.55 -4.80 15.18
C ALA A 233 -13.45 -4.71 14.10
N ASN A 234 -12.74 -5.81 13.86
CA ASN A 234 -11.82 -5.97 12.74
C ASN A 234 -12.16 -7.24 11.96
N LYS A 235 -12.70 -7.09 10.73
CA LYS A 235 -13.14 -8.22 9.90
C LYS A 235 -12.02 -9.21 9.52
N MET A 236 -10.76 -8.79 9.58
CA MET A 236 -9.63 -9.67 9.32
C MET A 236 -9.30 -10.48 10.58
N ARG A 237 -8.99 -9.79 11.68
CA ARG A 237 -8.58 -10.43 12.95
C ARG A 237 -9.73 -11.17 13.62
N ASP A 238 -10.83 -10.47 13.89
CA ASP A 238 -11.97 -10.99 14.63
C ASP A 238 -12.90 -11.83 13.73
N GLY A 239 -12.79 -11.62 12.41
CA GLY A 239 -13.53 -12.36 11.38
C GLY A 239 -12.75 -13.51 10.76
N VAL A 240 -12.14 -13.27 9.60
CA VAL A 240 -11.52 -14.32 8.76
C VAL A 240 -10.49 -15.16 9.53
N LEU A 241 -9.54 -14.54 10.22
CA LEU A 241 -8.47 -15.27 10.91
C LEU A 241 -8.97 -16.03 12.14
N SER A 242 -10.02 -15.55 12.80
CA SER A 242 -10.61 -16.21 13.96
C SER A 242 -11.49 -17.41 13.56
N ARG A 243 -12.24 -17.30 12.47
CA ARG A 243 -13.26 -18.30 12.07
C ARG A 243 -12.82 -19.24 10.96
N ALA A 244 -11.91 -18.82 10.09
CA ALA A 244 -11.44 -19.56 8.91
C ALA A 244 -9.90 -19.47 8.76
N GLY A 245 -9.18 -19.33 9.87
CA GLY A 245 -7.73 -19.10 9.86
C GLY A 245 -6.95 -20.23 9.17
N ASP A 246 -7.30 -21.48 9.44
CA ASP A 246 -6.63 -22.65 8.86
C ASP A 246 -6.91 -22.77 7.35
N GLU A 247 -8.16 -22.59 6.92
CA GLU A 247 -8.55 -22.62 5.50
C GLU A 247 -7.90 -21.47 4.73
N MET A 248 -7.90 -20.27 5.31
CA MET A 248 -7.25 -19.11 4.73
C MET A 248 -5.74 -19.31 4.64
N ALA A 249 -5.11 -19.91 5.66
CA ALA A 249 -3.68 -20.25 5.64
C ALA A 249 -3.37 -21.32 4.58
N ALA A 250 -4.22 -22.33 4.42
CA ALA A 250 -4.08 -23.35 3.39
C ALA A 250 -4.18 -22.78 1.97
N LEU A 251 -5.12 -21.85 1.74
CA LEU A 251 -5.22 -21.13 0.47
C LEU A 251 -3.98 -20.24 0.24
N ALA A 252 -3.57 -19.48 1.25
CA ALA A 252 -2.40 -18.59 1.19
C ALA A 252 -1.06 -19.34 1.03
N ALA A 253 -0.98 -20.60 1.48
CA ALA A 253 0.19 -21.46 1.28
C ALA A 253 0.44 -21.82 -0.19
N ARG A 254 -0.59 -21.71 -1.04
CA ARG A 254 -0.46 -21.88 -2.51
C ARG A 254 0.31 -20.74 -3.17
N VAL A 255 0.53 -19.63 -2.46
CA VAL A 255 1.35 -18.53 -2.95
C VAL A 255 2.81 -18.98 -2.99
N ARG A 256 3.34 -19.10 -4.21
CA ARG A 256 4.73 -19.38 -4.51
C ARG A 256 5.22 -18.56 -5.68
N VAL A 257 6.33 -17.86 -5.49
CA VAL A 257 7.01 -17.13 -6.54
C VAL A 257 8.40 -17.69 -6.74
N ARG A 258 8.71 -18.11 -7.97
CA ARG A 258 10.07 -18.55 -8.31
C ARG A 258 10.95 -17.34 -8.60
N PRO A 259 12.25 -17.36 -8.27
CA PRO A 259 13.15 -16.22 -8.48
C PRO A 259 13.12 -15.66 -9.90
N GLU A 260 13.04 -16.53 -10.91
CA GLU A 260 12.97 -16.15 -12.33
C GLU A 260 11.64 -15.49 -12.74
N GLU A 261 10.59 -15.64 -11.94
CA GLU A 261 9.26 -15.05 -12.17
C GLU A 261 9.04 -13.75 -11.38
N LEU A 262 9.99 -13.33 -10.55
CA LEU A 262 9.84 -12.22 -9.60
C LEU A 262 9.28 -10.94 -10.24
N HIS A 263 9.81 -10.56 -11.41
CA HIS A 263 9.36 -9.36 -12.11
C HIS A 263 7.91 -9.50 -12.60
N GLU A 264 7.59 -10.59 -13.29
CA GLU A 264 6.25 -10.86 -13.81
C GLU A 264 5.21 -10.96 -12.69
N ARG A 265 5.54 -11.65 -11.59
CA ARG A 265 4.66 -11.82 -10.44
C ARG A 265 4.46 -10.52 -9.66
N THR A 266 5.45 -9.63 -9.66
CA THR A 266 5.32 -8.28 -9.08
C THR A 266 4.30 -7.47 -9.87
N VAL A 267 4.40 -7.47 -11.21
CA VAL A 267 3.44 -6.76 -12.08
C VAL A 267 2.04 -7.39 -12.00
N GLU A 268 1.96 -8.72 -12.00
CA GLU A 268 0.70 -9.45 -11.81
C GLU A 268 0.02 -9.11 -10.47
N MET A 269 0.78 -9.09 -9.36
CA MET A 269 0.28 -8.71 -8.03
C MET A 269 -0.26 -7.29 -8.04
N PHE A 270 0.50 -6.35 -8.62
CA PHE A 270 0.10 -4.95 -8.65
C PHE A 270 -1.18 -4.74 -9.47
N ASN A 271 -1.25 -5.35 -10.65
CA ASN A 271 -2.44 -5.31 -11.51
C ASN A 271 -3.65 -5.93 -10.80
N ALA A 272 -3.47 -7.08 -10.15
CA ALA A 272 -4.52 -7.74 -9.37
C ALA A 272 -5.01 -6.87 -8.20
N ALA A 273 -4.12 -6.17 -7.48
CA ALA A 273 -4.52 -5.28 -6.38
C ALA A 273 -5.40 -4.13 -6.89
N VAL A 274 -5.03 -3.48 -8.00
CA VAL A 274 -5.84 -2.42 -8.62
C VAL A 274 -7.18 -2.99 -9.12
N TYR A 275 -7.17 -4.15 -9.78
CA TYR A 275 -8.37 -4.82 -10.28
C TYR A 275 -9.37 -5.15 -9.18
N VAL A 276 -8.89 -5.70 -8.06
CA VAL A 276 -9.73 -6.06 -6.90
C VAL A 276 -10.35 -4.80 -6.29
N ALA A 277 -9.56 -3.74 -6.11
CA ALA A 277 -10.06 -2.47 -5.58
C ALA A 277 -11.08 -1.80 -6.53
N ALA A 278 -10.81 -1.78 -7.83
CA ALA A 278 -11.70 -1.21 -8.85
C ALA A 278 -13.00 -2.02 -8.98
N SER A 279 -12.93 -3.35 -8.98
CA SER A 279 -14.10 -4.23 -9.02
C SER A 279 -14.99 -4.01 -7.79
N ALA A 280 -14.37 -3.93 -6.61
CA ALA A 280 -15.06 -3.61 -5.37
C ALA A 280 -15.75 -2.23 -5.41
N ALA A 281 -15.15 -1.26 -6.10
CA ALA A 281 -15.71 0.09 -6.22
C ALA A 281 -16.99 0.15 -7.06
N VAL A 282 -17.15 -0.78 -8.00
CA VAL A 282 -18.34 -0.93 -8.86
C VAL A 282 -19.21 -2.13 -8.46
N ALA A 283 -19.05 -2.63 -7.24
CA ALA A 283 -19.78 -3.81 -6.75
C ALA A 283 -21.30 -3.61 -6.66
N ARG A 284 -21.77 -2.36 -6.54
CA ARG A 284 -23.19 -1.99 -6.43
C ARG A 284 -23.60 -1.06 -7.58
N PRO A 285 -24.12 -1.61 -8.71
CA PRO A 285 -24.44 -0.82 -9.90
C PRO A 285 -25.47 0.31 -9.70
N VAL A 286 -26.34 0.20 -8.69
CA VAL A 286 -27.35 1.22 -8.36
C VAL A 286 -26.79 2.38 -7.53
N LYS A 287 -25.58 2.25 -6.98
CA LYS A 287 -24.94 3.24 -6.11
C LYS A 287 -23.87 4.01 -6.87
N HIS A 288 -23.56 5.22 -6.42
CA HIS A 288 -22.31 5.88 -6.84
C HIS A 288 -21.11 4.98 -6.53
N ALA A 289 -20.17 4.87 -7.47
CA ALA A 289 -18.97 4.08 -7.26
C ALA A 289 -18.14 4.64 -6.10
N LYS A 290 -17.68 3.75 -5.22
CA LYS A 290 -16.90 4.09 -4.02
C LYS A 290 -15.90 2.99 -3.70
N PHE A 291 -14.63 3.37 -3.57
CA PHE A 291 -13.58 2.43 -3.22
C PHE A 291 -13.67 1.99 -1.75
N ASP A 292 -13.24 0.75 -1.51
CA ASP A 292 -13.08 0.23 -0.16
C ASP A 292 -11.85 0.84 0.52
N PHE A 293 -12.03 1.46 1.68
CA PHE A 293 -10.97 2.11 2.44
C PHE A 293 -9.76 1.21 2.68
N PHE A 294 -9.93 -0.10 2.83
CA PHE A 294 -8.83 -0.98 3.17
C PHE A 294 -8.17 -1.59 1.93
N LEU A 295 -8.93 -1.90 0.87
CA LEU A 295 -8.34 -2.39 -0.38
C LEU A 295 -7.43 -1.36 -1.03
N ILE A 296 -7.77 -0.07 -0.93
CA ILE A 296 -6.90 0.99 -1.47
C ILE A 296 -5.54 1.07 -0.77
N HIS A 297 -5.41 0.61 0.48
CA HIS A 297 -4.10 0.58 1.16
C HIS A 297 -3.15 -0.43 0.50
N HIS A 298 -3.71 -1.56 0.05
CA HIS A 298 -2.95 -2.58 -0.67
C HIS A 298 -2.56 -2.16 -2.08
N VAL A 299 -3.38 -1.32 -2.73
CA VAL A 299 -2.98 -0.64 -3.97
C VAL A 299 -1.86 0.37 -3.69
N ASN A 300 -2.05 1.22 -2.68
CA ASN A 300 -1.12 2.31 -2.33
C ASN A 300 0.26 1.83 -1.90
N VAL A 301 0.38 0.65 -1.30
CA VAL A 301 1.67 0.09 -0.87
C VAL A 301 2.37 -0.72 -1.97
N SER A 302 1.66 -1.16 -3.01
CA SER A 302 2.22 -2.01 -4.07
C SER A 302 3.46 -1.44 -4.78
N PRO A 303 3.64 -0.12 -4.97
CA PRO A 303 4.87 0.43 -5.56
C PRO A 303 6.15 0.07 -4.80
N ILE A 304 6.11 -0.28 -3.51
CA ILE A 304 7.31 -0.65 -2.74
C ILE A 304 8.05 -1.84 -3.36
N LEU A 305 7.32 -2.79 -3.94
CA LEU A 305 7.91 -3.97 -4.57
C LEU A 305 8.76 -3.58 -5.79
N LEU A 306 8.42 -2.49 -6.50
CA LEU A 306 9.23 -1.98 -7.60
C LEU A 306 10.55 -1.38 -7.10
N SER A 307 10.49 -0.55 -6.06
CA SER A 307 11.67 0.06 -5.44
C SER A 307 12.61 -0.98 -4.83
N ILE A 308 12.06 -1.98 -4.14
CA ILE A 308 12.80 -3.10 -3.56
C ILE A 308 13.41 -3.98 -4.65
N ASN A 309 12.67 -4.28 -5.71
CA ASN A 309 13.20 -5.07 -6.82
C ASN A 309 14.36 -4.37 -7.53
N ALA A 310 14.32 -3.04 -7.66
CA ALA A 310 15.37 -2.23 -8.24
C ALA A 310 16.64 -2.11 -7.34
N ALA A 311 16.51 -2.29 -6.02
CA ALA A 311 17.63 -2.22 -5.10
C ALA A 311 18.56 -3.45 -5.25
N SER A 312 19.79 -3.22 -5.70
CA SER A 312 20.79 -4.29 -5.90
C SER A 312 21.34 -4.89 -4.61
N TRP A 313 21.23 -4.16 -3.50
CA TRP A 313 21.71 -4.56 -2.17
C TRP A 313 20.72 -5.45 -1.39
N ILE A 314 19.54 -5.73 -1.95
CA ILE A 314 18.56 -6.66 -1.37
C ILE A 314 18.69 -8.03 -2.08
N PRO A 315 18.90 -9.13 -1.33
CA PRO A 315 18.95 -10.47 -1.92
C PRO A 315 17.64 -10.86 -2.63
N THR A 316 17.74 -11.58 -3.75
CA THR A 316 16.57 -12.06 -4.52
C THR A 316 15.61 -12.88 -3.66
N ALA A 317 16.12 -13.71 -2.74
CA ALA A 317 15.28 -14.50 -1.83
C ALA A 317 14.38 -13.61 -0.96
N ALA A 318 14.91 -12.49 -0.43
CA ALA A 318 14.13 -11.55 0.36
C ALA A 318 13.07 -10.81 -0.48
N LYS A 319 13.39 -10.47 -1.74
CA LYS A 319 12.43 -9.87 -2.69
C LYS A 319 11.27 -10.82 -2.97
N VAL A 320 11.58 -12.09 -3.23
CA VAL A 320 10.59 -13.16 -3.43
C VAL A 320 9.71 -13.30 -2.19
N ARG A 321 10.31 -13.45 -1.01
CA ARG A 321 9.59 -13.59 0.26
C ARG A 321 8.64 -12.42 0.50
N LEU A 322 9.09 -11.19 0.29
CA LEU A 322 8.26 -9.99 0.46
C LEU A 322 7.07 -9.98 -0.52
N LEU A 323 7.29 -10.36 -1.78
CA LEU A 323 6.21 -10.46 -2.76
C LEU A 323 5.19 -11.53 -2.38
N GLU A 324 5.63 -12.70 -1.94
CA GLU A 324 4.72 -13.73 -1.47
C GLU A 324 3.90 -13.26 -0.26
N TRP A 325 4.54 -12.61 0.71
CA TRP A 325 3.86 -12.02 1.86
C TRP A 325 2.84 -10.96 1.43
N LYS A 326 3.19 -10.10 0.47
CA LYS A 326 2.26 -9.13 -0.11
C LYS A 326 1.03 -9.80 -0.75
N ILE A 327 1.21 -10.86 -1.51
CA ILE A 327 0.09 -11.60 -2.10
C ILE A 327 -0.78 -12.24 -1.00
N ARG A 328 -0.16 -12.89 0.01
CA ARG A 328 -0.87 -13.54 1.12
C ARG A 328 -1.73 -12.56 1.91
N ILE A 329 -1.21 -11.37 2.22
CA ILE A 329 -1.97 -10.36 2.97
C ILE A 329 -3.11 -9.77 2.14
N ASP A 330 -2.93 -9.59 0.83
CA ASP A 330 -4.00 -9.07 -0.03
C ASP A 330 -5.18 -10.06 -0.11
N LEU A 331 -4.88 -11.36 -0.19
CA LEU A 331 -5.90 -12.42 -0.23
C LEU A 331 -6.77 -12.42 1.03
N VAL A 332 -6.16 -12.42 2.22
CA VAL A 332 -6.92 -12.35 3.47
C VAL A 332 -7.63 -10.99 3.62
N GLN A 333 -7.05 -9.90 3.10
CA GLN A 333 -7.71 -8.61 3.11
C GLN A 333 -8.98 -8.62 2.27
N TYR A 334 -8.95 -9.22 1.08
CA TYR A 334 -10.12 -9.37 0.21
C TYR A 334 -11.21 -10.21 0.87
N ALA A 335 -10.85 -11.36 1.45
CA ALA A 335 -11.79 -12.15 2.25
C ALA A 335 -12.42 -11.32 3.39
N ALA A 336 -11.59 -10.53 4.08
CA ALA A 336 -12.04 -9.64 5.15
C ALA A 336 -12.94 -8.48 4.69
N ARG A 337 -13.05 -8.23 3.37
CA ARG A 337 -14.02 -7.29 2.79
C ARG A 337 -15.35 -7.93 2.40
N ALA A 338 -15.61 -9.13 2.90
CA ALA A 338 -16.80 -9.92 2.59
C ALA A 338 -16.92 -10.19 1.09
N VAL A 339 -15.79 -10.52 0.45
CA VAL A 339 -15.70 -11.03 -0.92
C VAL A 339 -16.52 -10.24 -1.95
N PRO A 340 -16.29 -8.92 -2.11
CA PRO A 340 -17.00 -8.14 -3.12
C PRO A 340 -16.76 -8.75 -4.51
N PRO A 341 -17.77 -8.74 -5.40
CA PRO A 341 -17.67 -9.38 -6.71
C PRO A 341 -16.52 -8.79 -7.54
N LEU A 342 -15.73 -9.66 -8.15
CA LEU A 342 -14.68 -9.31 -9.10
C LEU A 342 -15.28 -9.29 -10.50
N SER A 343 -15.27 -8.13 -11.18
CA SER A 343 -15.96 -7.98 -12.46
C SER A 343 -15.29 -6.94 -13.36
N LEU A 344 -14.50 -7.43 -14.31
CA LEU A 344 -13.97 -6.62 -15.40
C LEU A 344 -15.09 -6.02 -16.26
N GLU A 345 -16.18 -6.76 -16.47
CA GLU A 345 -17.36 -6.27 -17.21
C GLU A 345 -17.93 -4.99 -16.60
N ARG A 346 -18.08 -4.93 -15.27
CA ARG A 346 -18.60 -3.72 -14.61
C ARG A 346 -17.63 -2.54 -14.68
N ILE A 347 -16.32 -2.81 -14.60
CA ILE A 347 -15.30 -1.78 -14.83
C ILE A 347 -15.39 -1.28 -16.27
N ALA A 348 -15.52 -2.18 -17.25
CA ALA A 348 -15.65 -1.86 -18.67
C ALA A 348 -16.98 -1.16 -18.99
N ALA A 349 -18.05 -1.40 -18.23
CA ALA A 349 -19.34 -0.72 -18.37
C ALA A 349 -19.38 0.67 -17.69
N TYR A 350 -18.42 0.98 -16.83
CA TYR A 350 -18.33 2.28 -16.15
C TYR A 350 -18.27 3.44 -17.16
N GLN A 351 -19.08 4.47 -16.90
CA GLN A 351 -19.14 5.69 -17.70
C GLN A 351 -18.59 6.86 -16.89
N PRO A 352 -17.45 7.45 -17.30
CA PRO A 352 -16.93 8.69 -16.73
C PRO A 352 -17.95 9.85 -16.81
N LYS A 353 -17.83 10.84 -15.92
CA LYS A 353 -18.80 11.95 -15.85
C LYS A 353 -18.68 12.90 -17.07
N PRO A 354 -19.79 13.44 -17.63
CA PRO A 354 -19.78 14.26 -18.86
C PRO A 354 -18.96 15.55 -18.88
N LYS A 355 -18.47 16.05 -17.72
CA LYS A 355 -17.45 17.12 -17.72
C LYS A 355 -16.14 16.67 -18.41
N ASP A 356 -16.04 15.39 -18.75
CA ASP A 356 -14.91 14.69 -19.36
C ASP A 356 -14.87 14.73 -20.91
N ASP A 357 -15.76 15.45 -21.61
CA ASP A 357 -15.77 15.46 -23.10
C ASP A 357 -14.53 16.10 -23.77
N ARG A 358 -13.69 16.83 -23.01
CA ARG A 358 -12.35 17.25 -23.48
C ARG A 358 -11.33 16.10 -23.52
N PHE A 359 -11.62 14.97 -22.88
CA PHE A 359 -10.74 13.81 -22.77
C PHE A 359 -11.16 12.66 -23.69
N ASN A 360 -12.44 12.56 -24.05
CA ASN A 360 -12.94 11.60 -25.05
C ASN A 360 -12.33 11.82 -26.45
N THR A 361 -11.97 13.06 -26.81
CA THR A 361 -11.35 13.38 -28.12
C THR A 361 -9.82 13.25 -28.11
N ALA A 362 -9.17 13.31 -26.94
CA ALA A 362 -7.71 13.19 -26.78
C ALA A 362 -7.24 11.75 -26.45
N ALA A 363 -8.12 10.87 -25.96
CA ALA A 363 -7.86 9.43 -25.81
C ALA A 363 -7.48 8.76 -27.15
N ALA A 364 -8.02 9.28 -28.26
CA ALA A 364 -7.66 8.89 -29.62
C ALA A 364 -6.22 9.28 -30.03
N ALA A 365 -5.52 10.14 -29.28
CA ALA A 365 -4.22 10.71 -29.66
C ALA A 365 -3.01 10.12 -28.91
N GLY A 366 -3.20 9.17 -27.98
CA GLY A 366 -2.09 8.42 -27.37
C GLY A 366 -1.10 9.22 -26.51
N SER A 367 -1.47 10.42 -26.04
CA SER A 367 -0.62 11.29 -25.22
C SER A 367 -0.74 10.97 -23.72
N SER A 368 0.38 10.97 -23.01
CA SER A 368 0.48 10.89 -21.54
C SER A 368 -0.13 12.09 -20.81
N SER A 369 -0.64 13.09 -21.54
CA SER A 369 -1.29 14.30 -21.01
C SER A 369 -2.59 14.02 -20.25
N ASN A 370 -3.33 12.97 -20.58
CA ASN A 370 -4.69 12.76 -20.05
C ASN A 370 -4.70 12.35 -18.56
N VAL A 371 -3.70 11.57 -18.11
CA VAL A 371 -3.58 11.17 -16.70
C VAL A 371 -3.13 12.37 -15.85
N GLY A 372 -2.23 13.21 -16.36
CA GLY A 372 -1.76 14.40 -15.64
C GLY A 372 -2.89 15.37 -15.29
N ASP A 373 -3.77 15.65 -16.24
CA ASP A 373 -4.92 16.54 -16.02
C ASP A 373 -5.92 15.94 -15.03
N LEU A 374 -6.20 14.64 -15.12
CA LEU A 374 -7.11 13.96 -14.21
C LEU A 374 -6.55 13.91 -12.79
N VAL A 375 -5.26 13.60 -12.64
CA VAL A 375 -4.55 13.59 -11.35
C VAL A 375 -4.55 14.97 -10.71
N SER A 376 -4.44 16.04 -11.52
CA SER A 376 -4.44 17.42 -11.02
C SER A 376 -5.72 17.81 -10.27
N ARG A 377 -6.86 17.19 -10.60
CA ARG A 377 -8.14 17.39 -9.87
C ARG A 377 -8.06 16.96 -8.41
N LEU A 378 -7.17 16.01 -8.10
CA LEU A 378 -6.96 15.51 -6.75
C LEU A 378 -5.92 16.32 -5.96
N HIS A 379 -5.20 17.25 -6.58
CA HIS A 379 -4.14 18.02 -5.91
C HIS A 379 -4.65 18.90 -4.77
N ASP A 380 -5.87 19.43 -4.93
CA ASP A 380 -6.49 20.33 -3.97
C ASP A 380 -7.69 19.71 -3.26
N LEU A 381 -7.89 18.40 -3.43
CA LEU A 381 -8.97 17.65 -2.77
C LEU A 381 -8.71 17.63 -1.26
N ASP A 382 -9.74 17.97 -0.48
CA ASP A 382 -9.69 17.89 0.98
C ASP A 382 -9.81 16.44 1.46
N ASP A 383 -8.67 15.76 1.46
CA ASP A 383 -8.47 14.36 1.85
C ASP A 383 -7.15 14.20 2.63
N ASP A 384 -7.02 13.14 3.41
CA ASP A 384 -5.77 12.73 4.08
C ASP A 384 -4.81 11.99 3.11
N GLY A 385 -4.90 12.34 1.83
CA GLY A 385 -4.04 11.93 0.72
C GLY A 385 -4.34 10.57 0.11
N HIS A 386 -5.36 9.84 0.56
CA HIS A 386 -5.70 8.51 0.03
C HIS A 386 -6.01 8.51 -1.46
N ALA A 387 -6.77 9.51 -1.93
CA ALA A 387 -7.14 9.59 -3.35
C ALA A 387 -5.93 9.82 -4.26
N ILE A 388 -5.04 10.76 -3.91
CA ILE A 388 -3.85 11.04 -4.71
C ILE A 388 -2.86 9.87 -4.72
N LYS A 389 -2.71 9.16 -3.58
CA LYS A 389 -1.93 7.92 -3.51
C LYS A 389 -2.50 6.84 -4.45
N LEU A 390 -3.83 6.71 -4.49
CA LEU A 390 -4.52 5.69 -5.25
C LEU A 390 -4.36 5.91 -6.76
N VAL A 391 -4.60 7.14 -7.24
CA VAL A 391 -4.41 7.44 -8.66
C VAL A 391 -2.95 7.33 -9.07
N ARG A 392 -2.01 7.74 -8.20
CA ARG A 392 -0.57 7.60 -8.42
C ARG A 392 -0.17 6.13 -8.56
N ALA A 393 -0.61 5.28 -7.64
CA ALA A 393 -0.32 3.86 -7.68
C ALA A 393 -0.94 3.18 -8.91
N ALA A 394 -2.17 3.54 -9.30
CA ALA A 394 -2.81 3.05 -10.52
C ALA A 394 -2.03 3.45 -11.79
N ALA A 395 -1.55 4.71 -11.87
CA ALA A 395 -0.75 5.19 -12.98
C ALA A 395 0.60 4.46 -13.08
N ILE A 396 1.28 4.21 -11.95
CA ILE A 396 2.50 3.38 -11.93
C ILE A 396 2.17 1.96 -12.40
N CYS A 397 1.07 1.38 -11.90
CA CYS A 397 0.65 0.04 -12.27
C CYS A 397 0.40 -0.08 -13.79
N GLN A 398 -0.25 0.91 -14.41
CA GLN A 398 -0.42 0.97 -15.85
C GLN A 398 0.94 0.95 -16.57
N GLN A 399 1.86 1.84 -16.19
CA GLN A 399 3.18 1.96 -16.83
C GLN A 399 3.99 0.66 -16.78
N VAL A 400 3.93 -0.07 -15.66
CA VAL A 400 4.66 -1.35 -15.53
C VAL A 400 3.91 -2.54 -16.10
N SER A 401 2.58 -2.45 -16.27
CA SER A 401 1.77 -3.50 -16.89
C SER A 401 1.88 -3.50 -18.41
N GLU A 402 1.89 -2.30 -19.04
CA GLU A 402 1.84 -2.13 -20.50
C GLU A 402 2.87 -3.00 -21.27
N PRO A 403 4.15 -3.05 -20.89
CA PRO A 403 5.15 -3.87 -21.61
C PRO A 403 4.93 -5.38 -21.48
N LEU A 404 4.11 -5.82 -20.53
CA LEU A 404 3.86 -7.23 -20.21
C LEU A 404 2.45 -7.69 -20.58
N GLU A 405 1.59 -6.81 -21.08
CA GLU A 405 0.20 -7.16 -21.40
C GLU A 405 0.12 -8.36 -22.35
N ASP A 406 0.80 -8.31 -23.49
CA ASP A 406 0.78 -9.40 -24.49
C ASP A 406 1.34 -10.71 -23.95
N LYS A 407 2.41 -10.63 -23.15
CA LYS A 407 3.09 -11.80 -22.58
C LYS A 407 2.28 -12.47 -21.49
N LEU A 408 1.68 -11.68 -20.59
CA LEU A 408 0.99 -12.19 -19.41
C LEU A 408 -0.47 -12.50 -19.66
N GLY A 409 -1.06 -11.97 -20.73
CA GLY A 409 -2.38 -12.40 -21.16
C GLY A 409 -3.43 -12.11 -20.08
N ASP A 410 -4.29 -13.09 -19.82
CA ASP A 410 -5.37 -13.01 -18.83
C ASP A 410 -4.88 -12.96 -17.38
N ARG A 411 -3.57 -13.11 -17.12
CA ARG A 411 -2.99 -12.88 -15.79
C ARG A 411 -3.07 -11.40 -15.39
N LEU A 412 -3.13 -10.49 -16.36
CA LEU A 412 -3.37 -9.06 -16.12
C LEU A 412 -4.83 -8.74 -16.50
N PRO A 413 -5.77 -8.65 -15.55
CA PRO A 413 -7.16 -8.32 -15.88
C PRO A 413 -7.35 -6.88 -16.39
N LEU A 414 -6.54 -5.93 -15.93
CA LEU A 414 -6.58 -4.55 -16.40
C LEU A 414 -5.56 -4.35 -17.53
N ARG A 415 -6.07 -4.24 -18.76
CA ARG A 415 -5.25 -4.16 -19.99
C ARG A 415 -5.83 -3.20 -21.00
N GLY A 416 -4.96 -2.60 -21.80
CA GLY A 416 -5.33 -1.68 -22.86
C GLY A 416 -5.77 -0.31 -22.34
N LYS A 417 -5.62 0.70 -23.21
CA LYS A 417 -5.81 2.10 -22.88
C LYS A 417 -7.23 2.42 -22.38
N GLU A 418 -8.25 1.79 -22.97
CA GLU A 418 -9.65 2.03 -22.62
C GLU A 418 -10.00 1.61 -21.19
N ILE A 419 -9.55 0.42 -20.76
CA ILE A 419 -9.80 -0.06 -19.39
C ILE A 419 -9.04 0.78 -18.39
N TRP A 420 -7.77 1.09 -18.65
CA TRP A 420 -6.99 1.98 -17.78
C TRP A 420 -7.62 3.37 -17.69
N ASN A 421 -8.11 3.94 -18.78
CA ASN A 421 -8.82 5.21 -18.76
C ASN A 421 -10.03 5.17 -17.82
N LYS A 422 -10.86 4.12 -17.92
CA LYS A 422 -12.00 3.91 -17.01
C LYS A 422 -11.57 3.79 -15.55
N VAL A 423 -10.50 3.06 -15.25
CA VAL A 423 -9.98 2.91 -13.88
C VAL A 423 -9.53 4.26 -13.30
N HIS A 424 -8.81 5.06 -14.07
CA HIS A 424 -8.37 6.37 -13.61
C HIS A 424 -9.55 7.32 -13.35
N HIS A 425 -10.50 7.42 -14.28
CA HIS A 425 -11.72 8.21 -14.08
C HIS A 425 -12.53 7.71 -12.89
N LEU A 426 -12.68 6.39 -12.74
CA LEU A 426 -13.37 5.77 -11.60
C LEU A 426 -12.77 6.21 -10.26
N ILE A 427 -11.43 6.25 -10.14
CA ILE A 427 -10.75 6.72 -8.91
C ILE A 427 -11.12 8.16 -8.59
N VAL A 428 -11.01 9.07 -9.57
CA VAL A 428 -11.27 10.50 -9.36
C VAL A 428 -12.75 10.77 -9.11
N ASP A 429 -13.63 10.19 -9.91
CA ASP A 429 -15.07 10.39 -9.79
C ASP A 429 -15.65 9.81 -8.51
N ALA A 430 -15.07 8.71 -7.99
CA ALA A 430 -15.43 8.15 -6.69
C ALA A 430 -15.00 9.06 -5.54
N ALA A 431 -13.79 9.64 -5.61
CA ALA A 431 -13.25 10.54 -4.60
C ALA A 431 -14.03 11.87 -4.52
N GLU A 432 -14.44 12.42 -5.67
CA GLU A 432 -15.26 13.62 -5.78
C GLU A 432 -16.77 13.36 -5.67
N GLY A 433 -17.19 12.10 -5.75
CA GLY A 433 -18.60 11.70 -5.75
C GLY A 433 -19.28 11.98 -4.41
N PRO A 434 -20.62 12.11 -4.39
CA PRO A 434 -21.37 12.44 -3.18
C PRO A 434 -21.29 11.32 -2.12
N GLY A 435 -21.70 11.63 -0.89
CA GLY A 435 -21.71 10.69 0.23
C GLY A 435 -20.32 10.49 0.86
N PRO A 436 -20.11 9.38 1.59
CA PRO A 436 -18.81 9.09 2.20
C PRO A 436 -17.74 8.93 1.10
N ARG A 437 -16.51 9.34 1.40
CA ARG A 437 -15.39 9.20 0.44
C ARG A 437 -14.99 7.75 0.19
N TRP A 438 -15.05 6.93 1.25
CA TRP A 438 -14.65 5.54 1.23
C TRP A 438 -15.76 4.67 1.82
N VAL A 439 -16.02 3.51 1.21
CA VAL A 439 -16.83 2.46 1.83
C VAL A 439 -15.91 1.60 2.69
N ARG A 440 -16.44 1.06 3.79
CA ARG A 440 -15.68 0.16 4.68
C ARG A 440 -16.31 -1.22 4.66
N THR A 441 -15.71 -2.16 3.92
CA THR A 441 -16.20 -3.53 3.68
C THR A 441 -17.25 -3.58 2.56
N THR A 442 -16.85 -3.28 1.34
CA THR A 442 -17.73 -3.19 0.15
C THR A 442 -18.55 -4.45 -0.17
N GLY A 443 -18.16 -5.63 0.32
CA GLY A 443 -18.96 -6.85 0.18
C GLY A 443 -20.26 -6.83 1.00
N LEU A 444 -20.28 -6.13 2.13
CA LEU A 444 -21.48 -6.03 2.98
C LEU A 444 -22.47 -5.01 2.41
N GLU A 445 -23.75 -5.36 2.40
CA GLU A 445 -24.81 -4.45 1.92
C GLU A 445 -24.94 -3.20 2.80
N SER A 446 -24.87 -3.36 4.13
CA SER A 446 -24.98 -2.25 5.08
C SER A 446 -23.88 -1.20 4.94
N ALA A 447 -22.72 -1.57 4.38
CA ALA A 447 -21.63 -0.65 4.11
C ALA A 447 -21.96 0.41 3.04
N TRP A 448 -23.02 0.19 2.26
CA TRP A 448 -23.48 1.09 1.19
C TRP A 448 -24.68 1.96 1.59
N LYS A 449 -25.16 1.88 2.84
CA LYS A 449 -26.40 2.56 3.28
C LYS A 449 -26.34 4.09 3.13
N ASP A 450 -25.17 4.67 3.35
CA ASP A 450 -24.94 6.13 3.29
C ASP A 450 -24.40 6.57 1.92
N VAL A 451 -24.24 5.65 0.97
CA VAL A 451 -23.86 5.96 -0.41
C VAL A 451 -25.13 6.27 -1.21
N PRO A 452 -25.23 7.46 -1.83
CA PRO A 452 -26.38 7.79 -2.65
C PRO A 452 -26.49 6.90 -3.88
N ASP A 453 -27.71 6.72 -4.37
CA ASP A 453 -27.95 6.03 -5.63
C ASP A 453 -27.32 6.81 -6.80
N ALA A 454 -26.74 6.09 -7.75
CA ALA A 454 -26.25 6.70 -8.97
C ALA A 454 -27.45 7.17 -9.83
N PRO A 455 -27.30 8.28 -10.60
CA PRO A 455 -28.31 8.68 -11.56
C PRO A 455 -28.64 7.51 -12.49
N LYS A 456 -29.93 7.24 -12.73
CA LYS A 456 -30.34 6.33 -13.79
C LYS A 456 -29.94 6.97 -15.12
N LEU A 457 -29.04 6.31 -15.84
CA LEU A 457 -28.64 6.69 -17.19
C LEU A 457 -29.82 6.60 -18.16
#